data_AF-A0A937BB45-F1
#
_entry.id   AF-A0A937BB45-F1
#
_cell.length_a   1.000
_cell.length_b   1.000
_cell.length_c   1.000
_cell.angle_alpha   90.00
_cell.angle_beta   90.00
_cell.angle_gamma   90.00
#
_symmetry.space_group_name_H-M   'P 1'
#
loop_
_entity.id
_entity.type
_entity.pdbx_description
1 polymer ?
#
loop_
_entity_poly.entity_id
_entity_poly.type
_entity_poly.pdbx_seq_one_letter_code
_entity_poly.pdbx_strand_id
1 'polypeptide(L)'
;MDIEIFGIQGHTYDLWAEDTMGVITSLNNISQGNYLLGPLNTNTSIAVVVEDELQPYDCYHGIGIEQPRCVFCSEIELSIITNYCVDGAQSLKINLDADTSTIIDLYTTIEGVNTFNNVGSGDYTFNNIPSGEEFLVIAEDTSKPYDCNRIIYVEGLQCNGDSTETVIQTLEYFIDTDPGYGSGSTIPTPQVIT
;
A
#
# COMPACT_ATOMS: atom_id res chain seq x y z
N MET A 1 -32.01 -19.09 -5.88
CA MET A 1 -31.28 -19.49 -4.67
C MET A 1 -31.65 -18.49 -3.59
N ASP A 2 -32.13 -18.98 -2.44
CA ASP A 2 -32.40 -18.08 -1.31
C ASP A 2 -31.07 -17.74 -0.63
N ILE A 3 -30.81 -16.44 -0.45
CA ILE A 3 -29.61 -15.90 0.14
C ILE A 3 -30.03 -14.95 1.26
N GLU A 4 -29.49 -15.19 2.45
CA GLU A 4 -29.62 -14.28 3.57
C GLU A 4 -28.34 -13.44 3.68
N ILE A 5 -28.49 -12.13 3.54
CA ILE A 5 -27.41 -11.16 3.74
C ILE A 5 -27.50 -10.62 5.16
N PHE A 6 -26.45 -10.84 5.93
CA PHE A 6 -26.21 -10.17 7.20
C PHE A 6 -25.26 -9.01 6.95
N GLY A 7 -25.63 -7.80 7.38
CA GLY A 7 -24.86 -6.59 7.10
C GLY A 7 -25.02 -5.54 8.18
N ILE A 8 -24.40 -4.39 7.99
CA ILE A 8 -24.49 -3.24 8.89
C ILE A 8 -25.78 -2.49 8.61
N GLN A 9 -26.50 -2.10 9.67
CA GLN A 9 -27.72 -1.33 9.52
C GLN A 9 -27.43 0.03 8.87
N GLY A 10 -28.08 0.31 7.74
CA GLY A 10 -27.92 1.55 6.99
C GLY A 10 -26.93 1.47 5.83
N HIS A 11 -26.22 0.34 5.67
CA HIS A 11 -25.39 0.07 4.51
C HIS A 11 -26.22 -0.50 3.36
N THR A 12 -25.67 -0.38 2.14
CA THR A 12 -26.22 -0.95 0.91
C THR A 12 -25.18 -1.86 0.27
N TYR A 13 -25.67 -2.95 -0.30
CA TYR A 13 -24.86 -4.02 -0.86
C TYR A 13 -25.22 -4.26 -2.32
N ASP A 14 -24.23 -4.61 -3.12
CA ASP A 14 -24.41 -5.20 -4.43
C ASP A 14 -24.21 -6.72 -4.32
N LEU A 15 -25.21 -7.51 -4.72
CA LEU A 15 -25.17 -8.97 -4.72
C LEU A 15 -25.26 -9.46 -6.15
N TRP A 16 -24.28 -10.25 -6.63
CA TRP A 16 -24.37 -10.86 -7.94
C TRP A 16 -23.93 -12.32 -7.95
N ALA A 17 -24.41 -13.06 -8.94
CA ALA A 17 -23.90 -14.38 -9.28
C ALA A 17 -23.18 -14.33 -10.61
N GLU A 18 -22.05 -15.01 -10.73
CA GLU A 18 -21.25 -15.09 -11.95
C GLU A 18 -20.80 -16.54 -12.25
N ASP A 19 -20.56 -16.84 -13.52
CA ASP A 19 -19.87 -18.05 -13.97
C ASP A 19 -18.65 -17.68 -14.84
N THR A 20 -18.06 -18.67 -15.52
CA THR A 20 -16.91 -18.45 -16.41
C THR A 20 -17.19 -17.54 -17.61
N MET A 21 -18.46 -17.22 -17.87
CA MET A 21 -18.90 -16.31 -18.93
C MET A 21 -19.27 -14.92 -18.36
N GLY A 22 -19.18 -14.70 -17.05
CA GLY A 22 -19.41 -13.42 -16.38
C GLY A 22 -20.66 -13.41 -15.50
N VAL A 23 -21.16 -12.20 -15.21
CA VAL A 23 -22.31 -11.99 -14.31
C VAL A 23 -23.61 -12.51 -14.93
N ILE A 24 -24.29 -13.39 -14.20
CA ILE A 24 -25.56 -14.04 -14.57
C ILE A 24 -26.76 -13.20 -14.12
N THR A 25 -26.72 -12.72 -12.87
CA THR A 25 -27.80 -11.96 -12.25
C THR A 25 -27.24 -11.10 -11.12
N SER A 26 -27.83 -9.93 -10.89
CA SER A 26 -27.43 -9.03 -9.80
C SER A 26 -28.64 -8.37 -9.13
N LEU A 27 -28.45 -7.98 -7.88
CA LEU A 27 -29.33 -7.17 -7.05
C LEU A 27 -28.47 -6.04 -6.50
N ASN A 28 -28.76 -4.82 -6.92
CA ASN A 28 -27.90 -3.69 -6.58
C ASN A 28 -28.53 -2.85 -5.47
N ASN A 29 -27.69 -2.28 -4.61
CA ASN A 29 -28.03 -1.36 -3.53
C ASN A 29 -29.09 -1.91 -2.56
N ILE A 30 -28.99 -3.20 -2.23
CA ILE A 30 -29.91 -3.88 -1.31
C ILE A 30 -29.44 -3.73 0.14
N SER A 31 -30.37 -3.72 1.09
CA SER A 31 -30.03 -3.74 2.53
C SER A 31 -29.81 -5.18 3.01
N GLN A 32 -29.35 -5.37 4.26
CA GLN A 32 -29.39 -6.69 4.88
C GLN A 32 -30.80 -7.32 4.84
N GLY A 33 -30.90 -8.63 4.64
CA GLY A 33 -32.18 -9.33 4.51
C GLY A 33 -32.13 -10.59 3.66
N ASN A 34 -33.31 -11.14 3.38
CA ASN A 34 -33.48 -12.37 2.60
C ASN A 34 -33.83 -12.04 1.14
N TYR A 35 -33.08 -12.62 0.21
CA TYR A 35 -33.20 -12.35 -1.22
C TYR A 35 -33.22 -13.63 -2.04
N LEU A 36 -33.98 -13.61 -3.13
CA LEU A 36 -33.98 -14.67 -4.11
C LEU A 36 -33.06 -14.27 -5.28
N LEU A 37 -31.89 -14.92 -5.39
CA LEU A 37 -30.96 -14.70 -6.48
C LEU A 37 -31.18 -15.72 -7.61
N GLY A 38 -31.45 -15.23 -8.81
CA GLY A 38 -31.67 -16.05 -10.01
C GLY A 38 -32.29 -15.26 -11.17
N PRO A 39 -32.61 -15.94 -12.29
CA PRO A 39 -32.41 -17.37 -12.56
C PRO A 39 -30.92 -17.74 -12.66
N LEU A 40 -30.58 -18.98 -12.31
CA LEU A 40 -29.21 -19.51 -12.33
C LEU A 40 -29.11 -20.67 -13.32
N ASN A 41 -27.97 -20.75 -14.02
CA ASN A 41 -27.69 -21.85 -14.94
C ASN A 41 -27.57 -23.17 -14.15
N THR A 42 -28.23 -24.23 -14.63
CA THR A 42 -28.11 -25.56 -14.02
C THR A 42 -26.84 -26.26 -14.51
N ASN A 43 -26.17 -27.01 -13.63
CA ASN A 43 -24.93 -27.75 -13.92
C ASN A 43 -23.70 -26.88 -14.25
N THR A 44 -23.72 -25.60 -13.88
CA THR A 44 -22.55 -24.71 -13.94
C THR A 44 -22.08 -24.39 -12.53
N SER A 45 -20.77 -24.32 -12.34
CA SER A 45 -20.20 -23.71 -11.15
C SER A 45 -20.49 -22.21 -11.20
N ILE A 46 -21.13 -21.71 -10.16
CA ILE A 46 -21.43 -20.29 -9.99
C ILE A 46 -20.68 -19.76 -8.77
N ALA A 47 -20.17 -18.55 -8.86
CA ALA A 47 -19.73 -17.76 -7.71
C ALA A 47 -20.85 -16.78 -7.34
N VAL A 48 -21.01 -16.52 -6.05
CA VAL A 48 -21.90 -15.49 -5.54
C VAL A 48 -21.04 -14.48 -4.80
N VAL A 49 -21.18 -13.21 -5.13
CA VAL A 49 -20.40 -12.11 -4.57
C VAL A 49 -21.34 -11.10 -3.93
N VAL A 50 -20.94 -10.60 -2.76
CA VAL A 50 -21.61 -9.50 -2.05
C VAL A 50 -20.57 -8.41 -1.84
N GLU A 51 -20.86 -7.19 -2.28
CA GLU A 51 -20.00 -6.02 -2.16
C GLU A 51 -20.72 -4.94 -1.34
N ASP A 52 -20.03 -4.27 -0.43
CA ASP A 52 -20.56 -3.11 0.30
C ASP A 52 -20.25 -1.83 -0.48
N GLU A 53 -21.29 -1.09 -0.85
CA GLU A 53 -21.19 0.14 -1.67
C GLU A 53 -20.41 1.26 -1.00
N LEU A 54 -20.33 1.26 0.34
CA LEU A 54 -19.56 2.26 1.07
C LEU A 54 -18.07 1.89 1.14
N GLN A 55 -17.70 0.63 0.84
CA GLN A 55 -16.35 0.11 0.95
C GLN A 55 -16.02 -0.92 -0.16
N PRO A 56 -16.04 -0.53 -1.44
CA PRO A 56 -15.86 -1.44 -2.59
C PRO A 56 -14.46 -2.10 -2.65
N TYR A 57 -13.48 -1.61 -1.88
CA TYR A 57 -12.09 -2.09 -1.92
C TYR A 57 -11.68 -2.97 -0.73
N ASP A 58 -12.46 -3.01 0.35
CA ASP A 58 -12.03 -3.62 1.63
C ASP A 58 -12.68 -4.99 1.91
N CYS A 59 -13.64 -5.42 1.09
CA CYS A 59 -14.41 -6.65 1.29
C CYS A 59 -14.35 -7.56 0.05
N TYR A 60 -13.17 -8.03 -0.35
CA TYR A 60 -13.05 -9.06 -1.38
C TYR A 60 -12.81 -10.44 -0.75
N HIS A 61 -13.68 -11.43 -1.02
CA HIS A 61 -13.33 -12.84 -0.86
C HIS A 61 -13.73 -13.64 -2.09
N GLY A 62 -12.74 -14.31 -2.68
CA GLY A 62 -12.99 -15.37 -3.67
C GLY A 62 -13.51 -16.64 -2.99
N ILE A 63 -14.67 -17.11 -3.45
CA ILE A 63 -15.18 -18.48 -3.43
C ILE A 63 -14.90 -19.32 -2.16
N GLY A 64 -15.80 -19.21 -1.18
CA GLY A 64 -15.94 -20.14 -0.06
C GLY A 64 -17.18 -19.81 0.78
N ILE A 65 -18.00 -20.82 1.13
CA ILE A 65 -19.28 -20.66 1.85
C ILE A 65 -19.08 -20.42 3.37
N GLU A 66 -17.99 -19.77 3.75
CA GLU A 66 -17.75 -19.32 5.12
C GLU A 66 -17.74 -17.79 5.13
N GLN A 67 -18.41 -17.20 6.12
CA GLN A 67 -18.85 -15.80 6.14
C GLN A 67 -17.76 -14.79 5.77
N PRO A 68 -18.08 -13.69 5.04
CA PRO A 68 -17.15 -12.60 4.87
C PRO A 68 -16.81 -12.03 6.25
N ARG A 69 -15.57 -12.25 6.70
CA ARG A 69 -15.03 -11.53 7.84
C ARG A 69 -14.50 -10.21 7.32
N CYS A 70 -15.32 -9.18 7.39
CA CYS A 70 -14.86 -7.80 7.23
C CYS A 70 -13.90 -7.51 8.39
N VAL A 71 -12.58 -7.51 8.11
CA VAL A 71 -11.60 -7.08 9.09
C VAL A 71 -11.42 -5.58 8.92
N PHE A 72 -12.07 -4.81 9.80
CA PHE A 72 -11.89 -3.36 9.83
C PHE A 72 -10.51 -3.05 10.42
N CYS A 73 -9.56 -2.64 9.60
CA CYS A 73 -8.25 -2.21 10.09
C CYS A 73 -8.32 -0.78 10.63
N SER A 74 -7.55 -0.51 11.68
CA SER A 74 -7.34 0.87 12.14
C SER A 74 -6.66 1.67 11.03
N GLU A 75 -6.89 2.99 10.97
CA GLU A 75 -6.16 3.84 10.02
C GLU A 75 -4.69 3.89 10.47
N ILE A 76 -3.82 3.25 9.68
CA ILE A 76 -2.37 3.25 9.88
C ILE A 76 -1.71 3.87 8.66
N GLU A 77 -1.03 4.99 8.86
CA GLU A 77 -0.21 5.64 7.85
C GLU A 77 1.27 5.57 8.20
N LEU A 78 2.08 5.34 7.16
CA LEU A 78 3.53 5.34 7.24
C LEU A 78 4.05 6.36 6.23
N SER A 79 4.94 7.25 6.69
CA SER A 79 5.63 8.18 5.81
C SER A 79 7.12 8.25 6.13
N ILE A 80 7.93 8.37 5.09
CA ILE A 80 9.37 8.54 5.23
C ILE A 80 9.64 10.01 5.55
N ILE A 81 10.26 10.27 6.70
CA ILE A 81 10.73 11.62 7.07
C ILE A 81 12.08 11.88 6.41
N THR A 82 13.04 10.99 6.63
CA THR A 82 14.40 11.11 6.08
C THR A 82 15.03 9.73 5.92
N ASN A 83 15.78 9.57 4.84
CA ASN A 83 16.62 8.41 4.57
C ASN A 83 18.06 8.92 4.35
N TYR A 84 19.01 8.49 5.17
CA TYR A 84 20.36 9.08 5.22
C TYR A 84 21.43 8.08 5.65
N CYS A 85 22.70 8.42 5.49
CA CYS A 85 23.82 7.57 5.87
C CYS A 85 24.53 8.10 7.13
N VAL A 86 24.94 7.20 8.02
CA VAL A 86 25.75 7.47 9.21
C VAL A 86 26.80 6.37 9.35
N ASP A 87 28.07 6.75 9.47
CA ASP A 87 29.20 5.83 9.69
C ASP A 87 29.26 4.63 8.72
N GLY A 88 28.87 4.84 7.46
CA GLY A 88 28.89 3.81 6.42
C GLY A 88 27.66 2.90 6.38
N ALA A 89 26.64 3.13 7.21
CA ALA A 89 25.37 2.41 7.20
C ALA A 89 24.19 3.35 6.97
N GLN A 90 23.10 2.80 6.43
CA GLN A 90 21.86 3.55 6.20
C GLN A 90 21.06 3.68 7.50
N SER A 91 20.39 4.81 7.65
CA SER A 91 19.45 5.12 8.72
C SER A 91 18.17 5.69 8.11
N LEU A 92 17.03 5.19 8.55
CA LEU A 92 15.71 5.59 8.07
C LEU A 92 14.88 6.11 9.23
N LYS A 93 14.44 7.37 9.13
CA LYS A 93 13.46 7.95 10.02
C LYS A 93 12.10 7.97 9.34
N ILE A 94 11.09 7.43 10.01
CA ILE A 94 9.70 7.42 9.56
C ILE A 94 8.78 8.09 10.58
N ASN A 95 7.62 8.53 10.11
CA ASN A 95 6.48 8.84 10.94
C ASN A 95 5.47 7.69 10.80
N LEU A 96 4.99 7.19 11.93
CA LEU A 96 3.85 6.31 12.06
C LEU A 96 2.68 7.13 12.59
N ASP A 97 1.62 7.25 11.81
CA ASP A 97 0.34 7.79 12.29
C ASP A 97 -0.65 6.64 12.43
N ALA A 98 -1.30 6.60 13.59
CA ALA A 98 -2.23 5.54 13.94
C ALA A 98 -3.25 6.08 14.94
N ASP A 99 -4.41 5.45 15.03
CA ASP A 99 -5.38 5.78 16.07
C ASP A 99 -4.80 5.60 17.47
N THR A 100 -5.19 6.48 18.41
CA THR A 100 -4.66 6.53 19.79
C THR A 100 -4.78 5.23 20.61
N SER A 101 -5.64 4.30 20.20
CA SER A 101 -5.83 3.00 20.85
C SER A 101 -5.15 1.84 20.13
N THR A 102 -4.57 2.08 18.95
CA THR A 102 -3.95 1.04 18.12
C THR A 102 -2.51 0.81 18.58
N ILE A 103 -2.18 -0.45 18.80
CA ILE A 103 -0.85 -0.87 19.23
C ILE A 103 -0.21 -1.63 18.07
N ILE A 104 0.96 -1.15 17.64
CA ILE A 104 1.64 -1.58 16.43
C ILE A 104 2.97 -2.27 16.78
N ASP A 105 3.25 -3.39 16.12
CA ASP A 105 4.61 -3.90 15.98
C ASP A 105 5.20 -3.35 14.68
N LEU A 106 6.31 -2.63 14.79
CA LEU A 106 6.93 -1.90 13.69
C LEU A 106 8.35 -2.43 13.45
N TYR A 107 8.60 -2.99 12.27
CA TYR A 107 9.85 -3.68 11.95
C TYR A 107 10.22 -3.57 10.48
N THR A 108 11.42 -4.02 10.13
CA THR A 108 11.88 -4.13 8.74
C THR A 108 12.06 -5.58 8.33
N THR A 109 12.14 -5.84 7.02
CA THR A 109 12.49 -7.18 6.50
C THR A 109 13.96 -7.55 6.65
N ILE A 110 14.81 -6.63 7.13
CA ILE A 110 16.24 -6.87 7.32
C ILE A 110 16.47 -7.40 8.73
N GLU A 111 17.13 -8.55 8.84
CA GLU A 111 17.52 -9.12 10.12
C GLU A 111 18.58 -8.25 10.82
N GLY A 112 18.44 -8.10 12.14
CA GLY A 112 19.39 -7.34 12.97
C GLY A 112 19.19 -5.83 12.98
N VAL A 113 18.23 -5.30 12.20
CA VAL A 113 17.75 -3.92 12.33
C VAL A 113 16.78 -3.84 13.51
N ASN A 114 16.75 -2.68 14.19
CA ASN A 114 15.88 -2.47 15.35
C ASN A 114 14.40 -2.77 15.02
N THR A 115 13.70 -3.39 15.96
CA THR A 115 12.25 -3.55 15.93
C THR A 115 11.62 -2.77 17.08
N PHE A 116 10.41 -2.25 16.86
CA PHE A 116 9.66 -1.45 17.81
C PHE A 116 8.37 -2.18 18.14
N ASN A 117 8.33 -2.84 19.29
CA ASN A 117 7.20 -3.68 19.66
C ASN A 117 6.18 -2.89 20.49
N ASN A 118 4.90 -3.10 20.23
CA ASN A 118 3.77 -2.51 20.93
C ASN A 118 3.84 -0.98 21.06
N VAL A 119 4.07 -0.29 19.94
CA VAL A 119 4.20 1.16 19.89
C VAL A 119 2.94 1.82 19.34
N GLY A 120 2.76 3.12 19.63
CA GLY A 120 1.69 3.95 19.05
C GLY A 120 2.25 4.92 18.00
N SER A 121 1.47 5.92 17.63
CA SER A 121 1.86 6.97 16.68
C SER A 121 3.11 7.72 17.14
N GLY A 122 3.99 8.08 16.20
CA GLY A 122 5.21 8.82 16.49
C GLY A 122 6.31 8.65 15.44
N ASP A 123 7.47 9.21 15.75
CA ASP A 123 8.66 9.13 14.89
C ASP A 123 9.56 7.97 15.33
N TYR A 124 9.93 7.11 14.38
CA TYR A 124 10.79 5.95 14.62
C TYR A 124 12.02 5.99 13.73
N THR A 125 13.16 5.53 14.26
CA THR A 125 14.44 5.53 13.52
C THR A 125 15.03 4.13 13.48
N PHE A 126 15.06 3.54 12.28
CA PHE A 126 15.80 2.32 12.00
C PHE A 126 17.25 2.68 11.70
N ASN A 127 18.18 2.08 12.42
CA ASN A 127 19.61 2.34 12.30
C ASN A 127 20.33 1.09 11.82
N ASN A 128 21.55 1.26 11.31
CA ASN A 128 22.43 0.18 10.88
C ASN A 128 21.83 -0.69 9.76
N ILE A 129 21.03 -0.09 8.88
CA ILE A 129 20.54 -0.76 7.68
C ILE A 129 21.74 -0.96 6.73
N PRO A 130 21.97 -2.18 6.21
CA PRO A 130 23.02 -2.45 5.23
C PRO A 130 22.94 -1.51 4.02
N SER A 131 24.09 -0.95 3.66
CA SER A 131 24.22 -0.06 2.50
C SER A 131 23.80 -0.76 1.21
N GLY A 132 22.95 -0.09 0.43
CA GLY A 132 22.57 -0.51 -0.91
C GLY A 132 21.52 -1.63 -0.97
N GLU A 133 21.00 -2.07 0.18
CA GLU A 133 19.94 -3.07 0.22
C GLU A 133 18.57 -2.41 0.29
N GLU A 134 17.67 -2.82 -0.60
CA GLU A 134 16.26 -2.45 -0.58
C GLU A 134 15.52 -3.26 0.47
N PHE A 135 14.52 -2.65 1.12
CA PHE A 135 13.78 -3.32 2.19
C PHE A 135 12.36 -2.79 2.33
N LEU A 136 11.56 -3.53 3.10
CA LEU A 136 10.24 -3.10 3.51
C LEU A 136 10.26 -2.68 4.97
N VAL A 137 9.49 -1.64 5.29
CA VAL A 137 9.06 -1.35 6.66
C VAL A 137 7.62 -1.79 6.79
N ILE A 138 7.34 -2.54 7.85
CA ILE A 138 6.04 -3.16 8.13
C ILE A 138 5.56 -2.65 9.49
N ALA A 139 4.36 -2.10 9.52
CA ALA A 139 3.58 -1.81 10.72
C ALA A 139 2.43 -2.81 10.80
N GLU A 140 2.42 -3.62 11.85
CA GLU A 140 1.43 -4.68 12.10
C GLU A 140 0.56 -4.33 13.31
N ASP A 141 -0.76 -4.29 13.12
CA ASP A 141 -1.70 -4.14 14.24
C ASP A 141 -1.68 -5.40 15.11
N THR A 142 -1.21 -5.26 16.35
CA THR A 142 -1.11 -6.37 17.32
C THR A 142 -2.46 -6.98 17.68
N SER A 143 -3.56 -6.26 17.49
CA SER A 143 -4.92 -6.77 17.73
C SER A 143 -5.44 -7.63 16.57
N LYS A 144 -4.87 -7.46 15.37
CA LYS A 144 -5.26 -8.12 14.12
C LYS A 144 -4.00 -8.49 13.32
N PRO A 145 -3.14 -9.37 13.88
CA PRO A 145 -1.92 -9.77 13.20
C PRO A 145 -2.28 -10.41 11.85
N TYR A 146 -1.43 -10.21 10.84
CA TYR A 146 -1.61 -10.64 9.44
C TYR A 146 -2.70 -9.93 8.62
N ASP A 147 -3.79 -9.48 9.23
CA ASP A 147 -4.91 -8.89 8.49
C ASP A 147 -4.75 -7.38 8.26
N CYS A 148 -4.03 -6.68 9.15
CA CYS A 148 -3.95 -5.22 9.18
C CYS A 148 -2.51 -4.71 9.17
N ASN A 149 -1.77 -5.06 8.12
CA ASN A 149 -0.39 -4.62 7.94
C ASN A 149 -0.30 -3.45 6.98
N ARG A 150 0.38 -2.38 7.41
CA ARG A 150 0.80 -1.29 6.52
C ARG A 150 2.26 -1.47 6.14
N ILE A 151 2.56 -1.36 4.86
CA ILE A 151 3.89 -1.60 4.31
C ILE A 151 4.33 -0.38 3.50
N ILE A 152 5.58 0.02 3.66
CA ILE A 152 6.26 0.92 2.72
C ILE A 152 7.51 0.25 2.18
N TYR A 153 7.75 0.44 0.90
CA TYR A 153 9.00 0.05 0.25
C TYR A 153 10.02 1.18 0.38
N VAL A 154 11.27 0.83 0.67
CA VAL A 154 12.35 1.79 0.87
C VAL A 154 13.55 1.38 0.03
N GLU A 155 14.00 2.31 -0.82
CA GLU A 155 15.22 2.13 -1.59
C GLU A 155 16.46 2.14 -0.68
N GLY A 156 17.39 1.25 -1.00
CA GLY A 156 18.68 1.15 -0.32
C GLY A 156 19.60 2.31 -0.69
N LEU A 157 20.18 2.97 0.31
CA LEU A 157 21.18 4.01 0.10
C LEU A 157 22.58 3.41 0.07
N GLN A 158 23.37 3.78 -0.95
CA GLN A 158 24.80 3.48 -0.97
C GLN A 158 25.51 4.41 0.03
N CYS A 159 25.89 3.87 1.19
CA CYS A 159 26.52 4.61 2.28
C CYS A 159 28.06 4.55 2.29
N ASN A 160 28.64 3.95 1.26
CA ASN A 160 30.02 4.20 0.88
C ASN A 160 30.00 5.57 0.20
N GLY A 161 30.59 6.61 0.80
CA GLY A 161 30.53 8.01 0.33
C GLY A 161 31.05 8.31 -1.09
N ASP A 162 31.10 7.33 -1.96
CA ASP A 162 31.17 7.48 -3.40
C ASP A 162 29.76 7.60 -3.98
N SER A 163 29.08 8.68 -3.59
CA SER A 163 28.10 9.28 -4.48
C SER A 163 28.90 9.80 -5.68
N THR A 164 29.12 8.94 -6.67
CA THR A 164 29.23 9.42 -8.05
C THR A 164 27.85 9.94 -8.44
N GLU A 165 27.42 11.02 -7.78
CA GLU A 165 26.38 11.86 -8.33
C GLU A 165 26.83 12.18 -9.74
N THR A 166 26.00 11.79 -10.70
CA THR A 166 26.24 12.18 -12.08
C THR A 166 25.94 13.67 -12.14
N VAL A 167 26.94 14.49 -11.82
CA VAL A 167 26.80 15.93 -11.82
C VAL A 167 26.54 16.36 -13.26
N ILE A 168 25.40 17.01 -13.49
CA ILE A 168 25.10 17.62 -14.79
C ILE A 168 26.15 18.71 -15.04
N GLN A 169 27.11 18.42 -15.92
CA GLN A 169 28.22 19.34 -16.19
C GLN A 169 27.78 20.54 -17.04
N THR A 170 26.85 20.31 -17.97
CA THR A 170 26.37 21.32 -18.93
C THR A 170 24.94 21.01 -19.36
N LEU A 171 24.13 22.05 -19.55
CA LEU A 171 22.80 21.95 -20.15
C LEU A 171 22.70 23.01 -21.26
N GLU A 172 22.11 22.66 -22.41
CA GLU A 172 21.85 23.58 -23.51
C GLU A 172 20.39 23.50 -23.97
N TYR A 173 19.85 24.59 -24.51
CA TYR A 173 18.52 24.65 -25.11
C TYR A 173 18.57 25.29 -26.50
N PHE A 174 17.63 24.92 -27.36
CA PHE A 174 17.40 25.54 -28.67
C PHE A 174 15.90 25.60 -28.96
N ILE A 175 15.50 26.47 -29.88
CA ILE A 175 14.12 26.59 -30.35
C ILE A 175 14.08 26.18 -31.83
N ASP A 176 13.01 25.49 -32.21
CA ASP A 176 12.73 24.97 -33.56
C ASP A 176 13.61 23.80 -34.02
N THR A 177 14.80 24.05 -34.57
CA THR A 177 15.66 22.98 -35.14
C THR A 177 16.93 22.82 -34.32
N ASP A 178 17.19 21.60 -33.88
CA ASP A 178 18.42 21.22 -33.16
C ASP A 178 19.66 21.53 -34.01
N PRO A 179 20.53 22.46 -33.58
CA PRO A 179 21.76 22.80 -34.31
C PRO A 179 22.86 21.73 -34.16
N GLY A 180 22.62 20.71 -33.34
CA GLY A 180 23.59 19.69 -32.96
C GLY A 180 24.22 19.98 -31.60
N TYR A 181 24.82 18.93 -31.04
CA TYR A 181 25.45 18.95 -29.72
C TYR A 181 26.48 20.08 -29.56
N GLY A 182 26.37 20.84 -28.47
CA GLY A 182 27.25 21.96 -28.11
C GLY A 182 26.99 23.24 -28.90
N SER A 183 25.92 23.29 -29.70
CA SER A 183 25.54 24.45 -30.51
C SER A 183 24.26 25.14 -30.02
N GLY A 184 23.68 24.68 -28.91
CA GLY A 184 22.55 25.32 -28.25
C GLY A 184 22.96 26.50 -27.35
N SER A 185 21.96 27.17 -26.79
CA SER A 185 22.15 28.21 -25.77
C SER A 185 22.39 27.56 -24.41
N THR A 186 23.55 27.81 -23.78
CA THR A 186 23.90 27.23 -22.49
C THR A 186 23.03 27.74 -21.36
N ILE A 187 22.59 26.84 -20.48
CA ILE A 187 21.94 27.15 -19.21
C ILE A 187 23.01 27.11 -18.13
N PRO A 188 23.27 28.22 -17.40
CA PRO A 188 24.21 28.22 -16.29
C PRO A 188 23.76 27.23 -15.22
N THR A 189 24.63 26.30 -14.83
CA THR A 189 24.36 25.43 -13.69
C THR A 189 24.52 26.24 -12.41
N PRO A 190 23.69 26.03 -11.38
CA PRO A 190 23.92 26.59 -10.05
C PRO A 190 25.31 26.13 -9.59
N GLN A 191 26.19 27.08 -9.23
CA GLN A 191 27.45 26.71 -8.62
C GLN A 191 27.16 26.06 -7.27
N VAL A 192 27.65 24.84 -7.08
CA VAL A 192 27.70 24.22 -5.76
C VAL A 192 28.59 25.12 -4.91
N ILE A 193 28.01 25.82 -3.93
CA ILE A 193 28.80 26.57 -2.94
C ILE A 193 29.41 25.51 -2.03
N THR A 194 30.70 25.23 -2.24
CA THR A 194 31.52 24.36 -1.39
C THR A 194 32.00 25.10 -0.15
#